data_AF-A0A290ZKX6-F1
#
_entry.id   AF-A0A290ZKX6-F1
#
_cell.length_a   1.000
_cell.length_b   1.000
_cell.length_c   1.000
_cell.angle_alpha   90.00
_cell.angle_beta   90.00
_cell.angle_gamma   90.00
#
_symmetry.space_group_name_H-M   'P 1'
#
loop_
_entity.id
_entity.type
_entity.pdbx_description
1 polymer ?
#
loop_
_entity_poly.entity_id
_entity_poly.type
_entity_poly.pdbx_seq_one_letter_code
_entity_poly.pdbx_strand_id
1 'polypeptide(L)'
;MNARKPPAIRRDWLSKTTAGTLLGLTLALGCSGLFVVFGPDMAASIEAQLAMWMVPPIWLGVLGGTFFFHSGMRAWLWLGGANLLILAVLAAARAS
;
A
#
# COMPACT_ATOMS: atom_id res chain seq x y z
N MET A 1 44.61 -4.47 -18.65
CA MET A 1 43.31 -5.11 -18.30
C MET A 1 42.42 -4.03 -17.71
N ASN A 2 41.43 -3.52 -18.46
CA ASN A 2 40.50 -2.50 -17.95
C ASN A 2 39.53 -3.15 -16.96
N ALA A 3 39.72 -2.87 -15.67
CA ALA A 3 38.78 -3.29 -14.62
C ALA A 3 37.45 -2.58 -14.84
N ARG A 4 36.44 -3.31 -15.35
CA ARG A 4 35.06 -2.81 -15.44
C ARG A 4 34.60 -2.52 -14.01
N LYS A 5 34.40 -1.25 -13.66
CA LYS A 5 33.77 -0.87 -12.39
C LYS A 5 32.42 -1.60 -12.30
N PRO A 6 32.10 -2.25 -11.17
CA PRO A 6 30.77 -2.82 -10.97
C PRO A 6 29.72 -1.76 -11.28
N PRO A 7 28.62 -2.10 -11.98
CA PRO A 7 27.57 -1.14 -12.26
C PRO A 7 27.11 -0.48 -10.95
N ALA A 8 26.97 0.85 -10.97
CA ALA A 8 26.55 1.60 -9.80
C ALA A 8 25.26 1.00 -9.23
N ILE A 9 25.25 0.75 -7.93
CA ILE A 9 24.11 0.23 -7.17
C ILE A 9 22.85 0.99 -7.61
N ARG A 10 21.92 0.28 -8.24
CA ARG A 10 20.66 0.85 -8.71
C ARG A 10 19.82 1.21 -7.48
N ARG A 11 19.69 2.51 -7.20
CA ARG A 11 18.90 3.08 -6.09
C ARG A 11 17.41 2.72 -6.10
N ASP A 12 16.95 2.02 -7.12
CA ASP A 12 15.57 1.63 -7.31
C ASP A 12 15.01 0.78 -6.16
N TRP A 13 15.84 -0.03 -5.46
CA TRP A 13 15.34 -0.85 -4.35
C TRP A 13 14.83 0.01 -3.19
N LEU A 14 15.55 1.09 -2.86
CA LEU A 14 15.22 1.93 -1.70
C LEU A 14 13.94 2.69 -1.99
N SER A 15 13.80 3.17 -3.23
CA SER A 15 12.57 3.79 -3.72
C SER A 15 11.38 2.81 -3.68
N LYS A 16 11.56 1.53 -4.05
CA LYS A 16 10.51 0.49 -3.95
C LYS A 16 10.11 0.19 -2.51
N THR A 17 11.09 0.00 -1.62
CA THR A 17 10.84 -0.27 -0.20
C THR A 17 10.14 0.92 0.45
N THR A 18 10.60 2.15 0.24
CA THR A 18 9.93 3.34 0.77
C THR A 18 8.51 3.49 0.21
N ALA A 19 8.31 3.24 -1.09
CA ALA A 19 6.97 3.26 -1.69
C ALA A 19 6.04 2.22 -1.05
N GLY A 20 6.48 0.97 -0.96
CA GLY A 20 5.71 -0.14 -0.37
C GLY A 20 5.42 0.08 1.11
N THR A 21 6.39 0.59 1.87
CA THR A 21 6.21 0.89 3.29
C THR A 21 5.21 2.04 3.49
N LEU A 22 5.45 3.21 2.90
CA LEU A 22 4.58 4.39 3.09
C LEU A 22 3.23 4.19 2.42
N LEU A 23 3.20 4.05 1.09
CA LEU A 23 1.94 4.00 0.35
C LEU A 23 1.19 2.70 0.60
N GLY A 24 1.89 1.58 0.83
CA GLY A 24 1.23 0.33 1.22
C GLY A 24 0.60 0.42 2.60
N LEU A 25 1.21 1.11 3.57
CA LEU A 25 0.60 1.32 4.87
C LEU A 25 -0.65 2.20 4.75
N THR A 26 -0.54 3.30 4.00
CA THR A 26 -1.68 4.20 3.75
C THR A 26 -2.82 3.48 3.05
N LEU A 27 -2.50 2.61 2.08
CA LEU A 27 -3.48 1.78 1.38
C LEU A 27 -4.16 0.78 2.32
N ALA A 28 -3.38 0.09 3.16
CA ALA A 28 -3.90 -0.90 4.10
C ALA A 28 -4.83 -0.26 5.14
N LEU A 29 -4.46 0.90 5.68
CA LEU A 29 -5.31 1.69 6.57
C LEU A 29 -6.58 2.17 5.86
N GLY A 30 -6.47 2.62 4.62
CA GLY A 30 -7.62 3.05 3.83
C GLY A 30 -8.59 1.89 3.51
N CYS A 31 -8.09 0.71 3.15
CA CYS A 31 -8.90 -0.50 2.99
C CYS A 31 -9.60 -0.90 4.29
N SER A 32 -8.87 -0.84 5.42
CA SER A 32 -9.43 -1.12 6.75
C SER A 32 -10.53 -0.12 7.12
N GLY A 33 -10.34 1.18 6.84
CA GLY A 33 -11.35 2.21 7.04
C GLY A 33 -12.58 2.05 6.12
N LEU A 34 -12.38 1.63 4.86
CA LEU A 34 -13.50 1.30 3.97
C LEU A 34 -14.28 0.08 4.49
N PHE A 35 -13.60 -0.90 5.06
CA PHE A 35 -14.25 -2.06 5.68
C PHE A 35 -15.12 -1.66 6.88
N VAL A 36 -14.67 -0.69 7.68
CA VAL A 36 -15.48 -0.11 8.78
C VAL A 36 -16.70 0.66 8.25
N VAL A 37 -16.54 1.41 7.16
CA VAL A 37 -17.63 2.24 6.61
C VAL A 37 -18.70 1.43 5.87
N PHE A 38 -18.29 0.41 5.11
CA PHE A 38 -19.17 -0.43 4.30
C PHE A 38 -19.45 -1.81 4.91
N GLY A 39 -18.88 -2.07 6.09
CA GLY A 39 -19.00 -3.34 6.78
C GLY A 39 -20.42 -3.61 7.25
N PRO A 40 -20.80 -4.89 7.42
CA PRO A 40 -22.04 -5.25 8.09
C PRO A 40 -22.03 -4.74 9.54
N ASP A 41 -23.21 -4.35 10.05
CA ASP A 41 -23.36 -3.91 11.44
C ASP A 41 -22.97 -5.05 12.39
N MET A 42 -21.78 -4.94 12.98
CA MET A 42 -21.16 -5.92 13.85
C MET A 42 -20.88 -5.29 15.21
N ALA A 43 -20.66 -6.11 16.24
CA ALA A 43 -20.18 -5.58 17.51
C ALA A 43 -18.85 -4.83 17.26
N ALA A 44 -18.76 -3.59 17.74
CA ALA A 44 -17.61 -2.71 17.51
C ALA A 44 -16.25 -3.36 17.88
N SER A 45 -16.25 -4.28 18.84
CA SER A 45 -15.07 -5.05 19.24
C SER A 45 -14.61 -6.05 18.17
N ILE A 46 -15.53 -6.67 17.42
CA ILE A 46 -15.24 -7.60 16.32
C ILE A 46 -14.80 -6.82 15.08
N GLU A 47 -15.51 -5.74 14.77
CA GLU A 47 -15.21 -4.88 13.63
C GLU A 47 -13.81 -4.27 13.75
N ALA A 48 -13.46 -3.72 14.93
CA ALA A 48 -12.12 -3.19 15.20
C ALA A 48 -11.03 -4.26 15.12
N GLN A 49 -11.31 -5.50 15.56
CA GLN A 49 -10.38 -6.62 15.42
C GLN A 49 -10.17 -6.95 13.94
N LEU A 50 -11.24 -7.13 13.16
CA LEU A 50 -11.12 -7.41 11.72
C LEU A 50 -10.36 -6.29 11.00
N ALA A 51 -10.71 -5.04 11.28
CA ALA A 51 -10.02 -3.86 10.76
C ALA A 51 -8.52 -3.89 11.08
N MET A 52 -8.14 -4.22 12.33
CA MET A 52 -6.75 -4.33 12.77
C MET A 52 -6.03 -5.50 12.10
N TRP A 53 -6.66 -6.67 12.01
CA TRP A 53 -6.08 -7.89 11.45
C TRP A 53 -5.95 -7.83 9.92
N MET A 54 -6.72 -6.99 9.23
CA MET A 54 -6.61 -6.77 7.79
C MET A 54 -5.39 -5.94 7.37
N VAL A 55 -4.91 -5.02 8.24
CA VAL A 55 -3.79 -4.14 7.89
C VAL A 55 -2.49 -4.90 7.58
N PRO A 56 -1.96 -5.79 8.45
CA PRO A 56 -0.71 -6.50 8.19
C PRO A 56 -0.69 -7.31 6.89
N PRO A 57 -1.68 -8.18 6.57
CA PRO A 57 -1.65 -8.97 5.35
C PRO A 57 -1.76 -8.11 4.09
N ILE A 58 -2.57 -7.05 4.11
CA ILE A 58 -2.64 -6.11 2.97
C ILE A 58 -1.29 -5.39 2.82
N TRP A 59 -0.75 -4.87 3.91
CA TRP A 59 0.51 -4.14 3.89
C TRP A 59 1.67 -5.00 3.40
N LEU A 60 1.82 -6.22 3.92
CA LEU A 60 2.86 -7.17 3.53
C LEU A 60 2.66 -7.67 2.09
N GLY A 61 1.41 -7.91 1.66
CA GLY A 61 1.10 -8.29 0.28
C GLY A 61 1.48 -7.19 -0.71
N VAL A 62 1.18 -5.94 -0.36
CA VAL A 62 1.56 -4.77 -1.16
C VAL A 62 3.08 -4.58 -1.18
N LEU A 63 3.73 -4.69 -0.02
CA LEU A 63 5.19 -4.56 0.11
C LEU A 63 5.89 -5.64 -0.71
N GLY A 64 5.45 -6.89 -0.65
CA GLY A 64 5.93 -7.99 -1.50
C GLY A 64 5.68 -7.73 -2.99
N GLY A 65 4.50 -7.20 -3.33
CA GLY A 65 4.15 -6.81 -4.69
C GLY A 65 5.08 -5.73 -5.28
N THR A 66 5.60 -4.80 -4.45
CA THR A 66 6.55 -3.78 -4.94
C THR A 66 7.85 -4.37 -5.51
N PHE A 67 8.26 -5.54 -5.04
CA PHE A 67 9.46 -6.23 -5.53
C PHE A 67 9.22 -6.92 -6.88
N PHE A 68 7.98 -7.23 -7.24
CA PHE A 68 7.64 -7.72 -8.59
C PHE A 68 7.83 -6.63 -9.65
N PHE A 69 7.78 -5.35 -9.29
CA PHE A 69 7.99 -4.27 -10.24
C PHE A 69 9.47 -4.05 -10.51
N HIS A 70 9.83 -4.02 -11.80
CA HIS A 70 11.21 -3.78 -12.23
C HIS A 70 11.70 -2.35 -11.93
N SER A 71 10.81 -1.35 -11.85
CA SER A 71 11.11 0.07 -11.61
C SER A 71 10.39 0.63 -10.37
N GLY A 72 11.10 1.38 -9.53
CA GLY A 72 10.51 2.05 -8.35
C GLY A 72 9.47 3.12 -8.69
N MET A 73 9.59 3.74 -9.87
CA MET A 73 8.63 4.75 -10.34
C MET A 73 7.27 4.12 -10.67
N ARG A 74 7.24 2.90 -11.24
CA ARG A 74 5.98 2.16 -11.46
C ARG A 74 5.32 1.78 -10.15
N ALA A 75 6.11 1.39 -9.13
CA ALA A 75 5.57 1.10 -7.80
C ALA A 75 4.91 2.35 -7.20
N TRP A 76 5.56 3.51 -7.28
CA TRP A 76 4.98 4.79 -6.86
C TRP A 76 3.70 5.16 -7.60
N LEU A 77 3.68 5.05 -8.94
CA LEU A 77 2.49 5.36 -9.74
C LEU A 77 1.31 4.44 -9.41
N TRP A 78 1.56 3.14 -9.31
CA TRP A 78 0.51 2.17 -8.97
C TRP A 78 -0.01 2.37 -7.54
N LEU A 79 0.89 2.53 -6.58
CA LEU A 79 0.52 2.70 -5.18
C LEU A 79 -0.14 4.06 -4.89
N GLY A 80 0.34 5.11 -5.56
CA GLY A 80 -0.26 6.43 -5.51
C GLY A 80 -1.65 6.44 -6.14
N GLY A 81 -1.80 5.80 -7.30
CA GLY A 81 -3.10 5.63 -7.96
C GLY A 81 -4.09 4.83 -7.11
N ALA A 82 -3.64 3.74 -6.50
CA ALA A 82 -4.47 2.94 -5.60
C ALA A 82 -4.88 3.73 -4.33
N ASN A 83 -3.97 4.52 -3.74
CA ASN A 83 -4.30 5.40 -2.62
C ASN A 83 -5.32 6.49 -3.03
N LEU A 84 -5.14 7.12 -4.19
CA LEU A 84 -6.09 8.10 -4.71
C LEU A 84 -7.47 7.49 -4.90
N LEU A 85 -7.56 6.27 -5.42
CA LEU A 85 -8.81 5.53 -5.54
C LEU A 85 -9.48 5.32 -4.17
N ILE A 86 -8.74 4.85 -3.17
CA ILE A 86 -9.30 4.66 -1.83
C ILE A 86 -9.77 5.98 -1.23
N LEU A 87 -8.98 7.04 -1.35
CA LEU A 87 -9.37 8.37 -0.88
C LEU A 87 -10.61 8.88 -1.59
N ALA A 88 -10.73 8.66 -2.91
CA ALA A 88 -11.90 9.04 -3.67
C ALA A 88 -13.16 8.28 -3.23
N VAL A 89 -13.05 6.96 -3.00
CA VAL A 89 -14.16 6.14 -2.48
C VAL A 89 -14.54 6.59 -1.08
N LEU A 90 -13.56 6.84 -0.20
CA LEU A 90 -13.81 7.26 1.17
C LEU A 90 -14.43 8.68 1.23
N ALA A 91 -14.02 9.58 0.34
CA ALA A 91 -14.61 10.90 0.18
C ALA A 91 -16.06 10.81 -0.34
N ALA A 92 -16.32 9.94 -1.33
CA ALA A 92 -17.66 9.70 -1.84
C ALA A 92 -18.58 9.12 -0.74
N ALA A 93 -18.09 8.15 0.04
CA ALA A 93 -18.84 7.55 1.15
C ALA A 93 -19.15 8.53 2.29
N ARG A 94 -18.32 9.58 2.45
CA ARG A 94 -18.53 10.66 3.42
C ARG A 94 -19.46 11.76 2.90
N ALA A 95 -19.65 11.85 1.59
CA ALA A 95 -20.48 12.86 0.94
C ALA A 95 -21.94 12.41 0.74
N SER A 96 -22.21 11.11 0.89
CA SER A 96 -23.54 10.49 0.93
C SER A 96 -24.12 10.47 2.34
#